data_AF-A0A8C5DL55-F1
#
_entry.id   AF-A0A8C5DL55-F1
#
_cell.length_a   1.000
_cell.length_b   1.000
_cell.length_c   1.000
_cell.angle_alpha   90.00
_cell.angle_beta   90.00
_cell.angle_gamma   90.00
#
_symmetry.space_group_name_H-M   'P 1'
#
loop_
_entity.id
_entity.type
_entity.pdbx_description
1 polymer ?
#
loop_
_entity_poly.entity_id
_entity_poly.type
_entity_poly.pdbx_seq_one_letter_code
_entity_poly.pdbx_strand_id
1 'polypeptide(L)' 'MVGHALHSPSTRYTILEFMGEGSFGKVAKCRAHNSSKLVAVKILKKEYFQDVQDEVSVCGLHAGIPLPK' A
#
# COMPACT_ATOMS: atom_id res chain seq x y z
N MET A 1 0.12 -12.66 -1.91
CA MET A 1 -1.26 -13.01 -1.50
C MET A 1 -2.17 -11.90 -2.00
N VAL A 2 -2.99 -12.17 -3.01
CA VAL A 2 -4.00 -11.24 -3.53
C VAL A 2 -5.20 -11.25 -2.59
N GLY A 3 -5.83 -10.11 -2.34
CA GLY A 3 -6.99 -10.00 -1.44
C GLY A 3 -6.68 -9.61 0.01
N HIS A 4 -5.41 -9.39 0.37
CA HIS A 4 -5.07 -8.80 1.67
C HIS A 4 -5.48 -7.32 1.70
N ALA A 5 -6.12 -6.89 2.79
CA ALA A 5 -6.54 -5.50 2.98
C ALA A 5 -5.53 -4.74 3.84
N LEU A 6 -5.03 -3.62 3.34
CA LEU A 6 -4.24 -2.67 4.11
C LEU A 6 -5.19 -1.65 4.73
N HIS A 7 -5.03 -1.40 6.02
CA HIS A 7 -5.82 -0.43 6.74
C HIS A 7 -4.97 0.81 6.99
N SER A 8 -5.57 1.97 6.74
CA SER A 8 -5.09 3.24 7.27
C SER A 8 -6.23 3.83 8.12
N PRO A 9 -5.93 4.76 9.04
CA PRO A 9 -6.96 5.39 9.87
C PRO A 9 -8.07 6.08 9.06
N SER A 10 -7.84 6.38 7.78
CA SER A 10 -8.80 7.07 6.91
C SER A 10 -9.38 6.21 5.80
N THR A 11 -8.78 5.07 5.45
CA THR A 11 -9.32 4.21 4.39
C THR A 11 -8.78 2.78 4.40
N ARG A 12 -9.49 1.89 3.70
CA ARG A 12 -9.08 0.51 3.44
C ARG A 12 -8.63 0.36 2.00
N TYR A 13 -7.55 -0.37 1.79
CA TYR A 13 -6.99 -0.66 0.47
C TYR A 13 -6.96 -2.17 0.27
N THR A 14 -7.56 -2.67 -0.81
CA THR A 14 -7.43 -4.09 -1.17
C THR A 14 -6.27 -4.27 -2.13
N ILE A 15 -5.30 -5.14 -1.82
CA ILE A 15 -4.22 -5.48 -2.73
C ILE A 15 -4.76 -6.33 -3.87
N LEU A 16 -4.61 -5.83 -5.10
CA LEU A 16 -4.98 -6.53 -6.32
C LEU A 16 -3.77 -7.28 -6.91
N GLU A 17 -2.63 -6.61 -6.99
CA GLU A 17 -1.42 -7.15 -7.63
C GLU A 17 -0.16 -6.54 -7.03
N PHE A 18 0.97 -7.25 -7.04
CA PHE A 18 2.28 -6.67 -6.74
C PHE A 18 2.94 -6.25 -8.04
N MET A 19 3.23 -4.95 -8.20
CA MET A 19 3.77 -4.38 -9.43
C MET A 19 5.31 -4.37 -9.46
N GLY A 20 5.97 -4.46 -8.30
CA GLY A 20 7.43 -4.51 -8.26
C GLY A 20 8.01 -4.54 -6.85
N GLU A 21 9.30 -4.84 -6.75
CA GLU A 21 10.07 -4.79 -5.52
C GLU A 21 11.32 -3.94 -5.74
N GLY A 22 11.59 -3.03 -4.81
CA GLY A 22 12.82 -2.26 -4.77
C GLY A 22 13.54 -2.41 -3.43
N SER A 23 14.68 -1.74 -3.30
CA SER A 23 15.52 -1.82 -2.09
C SER A 23 14.72 -1.60 -0.80
N PHE A 24 13.86 -0.57 -0.81
CA PHE A 24 13.07 -0.12 0.34
C PHE A 24 11.80 -0.94 0.62
N GLY A 25 11.35 -1.78 -0.30
CA GLY A 25 10.08 -2.49 -0.15
C GLY A 25 9.38 -2.83 -1.46
N LYS A 26 8.15 -3.34 -1.34
CA LYS A 26 7.31 -3.80 -2.45
C LYS A 26 6.29 -2.73 -2.85
N VAL A 27 5.95 -2.65 -4.12
CA VAL A 27 4.87 -1.81 -4.63
C VAL A 27 3.73 -2.70 -5.07
N ALA A 28 2.52 -2.39 -4.62
CA ALA A 28 1.30 -3.10 -4.93
C ALA A 28 0.26 -2.18 -5.58
N LYS A 29 -0.43 -2.68 -6.59
CA LYS A 29 -1.67 -2.12 -7.10
C LYS A 29 -2.79 -2.44 -6.12
N CYS A 30 -3.43 -1.41 -5.60
CA CYS A 30 -4.49 -1.53 -4.62
C CYS A 30 -5.76 -0.79 -5.05
N ARG A 31 -6.90 -1.23 -4.55
CA ARG A 31 -8.18 -0.52 -4.65
C ARG A 31 -8.48 0.21 -3.35
N ALA A 32 -8.51 1.53 -3.38
CA ALA A 32 -8.93 2.37 -2.25
C ALA A 32 -10.46 2.34 -2.12
N HIS A 33 -10.99 1.87 -0.98
CA HIS A 33 -12.44 1.73 -0.80
C HIS A 33 -13.18 3.07 -0.65
N ASN A 34 -12.54 4.11 -0.10
CA ASN A 34 -13.20 5.42 0.06
C ASN A 34 -13.48 6.12 -1.28
N SER A 35 -12.56 6.01 -2.24
CA SER A 35 -12.63 6.71 -3.52
C SER A 35 -12.91 5.76 -4.70
N SER A 36 -12.95 4.45 -4.45
CA SER A 36 -13.03 3.40 -5.48
C SER A 36 -11.93 3.49 -6.56
N LYS A 37 -10.82 4.19 -6.27
CA LYS A 37 -9.71 4.40 -7.20
C LYS A 37 -8.66 3.30 -7.09
N LEU A 38 -8.01 3.02 -8.22
CA LEU A 38 -6.82 2.19 -8.29
C LEU A 38 -5.59 3.04 -8.01
N VAL A 39 -4.78 2.60 -7.06
CA VAL A 39 -3.61 3.32 -6.56
C VAL A 39 -2.42 2.38 -6.44
N ALA A 40 -1.21 2.91 -6.53
CA ALA A 40 -0.01 2.19 -6.12
C ALA A 40 0.28 2.44 -4.63
N VAL A 41 0.52 1.37 -3.86
CA VAL A 41 0.89 1.42 -2.45
C VAL A 41 2.28 0.81 -2.28
N LYS A 42 3.20 1.56 -1.67
CA LYS A 42 4.54 1.08 -1.33
C LYS A 42 4.54 0.52 0.10
N ILE A 43 4.80 -0.77 0.22
CA ILE A 43 4.89 -1.54 1.45
C ILE A 43 6.37 -1.63 1.80
N LEU A 44 6.81 -0.86 2.79
CA LEU A 44 8.21 -0.84 3.20
C LEU A 44 8.57 -2.08 4.05
N LYS A 45 9.84 -2.49 4.02
CA LYS A 45 10.34 -3.62 4.83
C LYS A 45 10.36 -3.24 6.32
N LYS A 46 10.21 -4.25 7.19
CA LYS A 46 10.19 -4.07 8.65
C LYS A 46 11.46 -3.41 9.19
N GLU A 47 12.60 -3.62 8.54
CA GLU A 47 13.89 -3.00 8.88
C GLU A 47 13.87 -1.46 8.84
N TYR A 48 12.93 -0.87 8.09
CA TYR A 48 12.73 0.58 8.02
C TYR A 48 11.71 1.12 9.04
N PHE A 49 11.10 0.24 9.86
CA PHE A 49 10.15 0.61 10.89
C PHE A 49 10.65 0.12 12.25
N GLN A 50 11.28 1.01 13.01
CA GLN A 50 11.88 0.60 14.28
C GLN A 50 10.84 0.25 15.37
N ASP A 51 9.63 0.79 15.34
CA ASP A 51 8.58 0.48 16.33
C ASP A 51 7.19 0.76 15.75
N VAL A 52 6.71 -0.06 14.81
CA VAL A 52 5.29 -0.04 14.43
C VAL A 52 4.72 -1.43 14.64
N GLN A 53 3.97 -1.57 15.73
CA GLN A 53 3.16 -2.75 16.04
C GLN A 53 2.13 -2.95 14.93
N ASP A 54 2.20 -4.09 14.27
CA ASP A 54 1.19 -4.81 13.45
C ASP A 54 0.36 -4.09 12.38
N GLU A 55 0.48 -2.79 12.21
CA GLU A 55 -0.29 -2.06 11.20
C GLU A 55 0.66 -1.73 10.05
N VAL A 56 0.39 -2.29 8.88
CA VAL A 56 1.13 -2.01 7.64
C VAL A 56 1.23 -0.51 7.46
N SER A 57 2.39 0.04 7.85
CA SER A 57 2.63 1.47 7.81
C SER A 57 2.74 1.86 6.34
N VAL A 58 1.63 2.37 5.79
CA VAL A 58 1.52 2.96 4.45
C VAL A 58 2.30 4.27 4.47
N CYS A 59 3.62 4.16 4.51
CA CYS A 59 4.49 5.31 4.55
C CYS A 59 4.96 5.63 3.14
N GLY A 60 4.29 6.62 2.53
CA GLY A 60 4.85 7.43 1.45
C GLY A 60 4.45 7.05 0.03
N LEU A 61 3.33 7.61 -0.45
CA LEU A 61 3.42 8.71 -1.40
C LEU A 61 2.15 9.58 -1.29
N HIS A 62 2.32 10.87 -1.51
CA HIS A 62 1.43 11.97 -1.16
C HIS A 62 0.05 11.96 -1.88
N ALA A 63 -0.82 11.00 -1.52
CA ALA A 63 -2.02 10.56 -2.23
C ALA A 63 -1.71 9.56 -3.35
N GLY A 64 -2.43 8.44 -3.36
CA GLY A 64 -2.26 7.38 -4.33
C GLY A 64 -2.25 7.94 -5.74
N ILE A 65 -1.10 7.85 -6.42
CA ILE A 65 -0.99 8.21 -7.81
C ILE A 65 -2.01 7.33 -8.55
N PRO A 66 -2.98 7.94 -9.26
CA PRO A 66 -3.91 7.18 -10.07
C PRO A 66 -3.09 6.35 -11.05
N LEU A 67 -3.27 5.04 -11.01
CA LEU A 67 -2.66 4.20 -12.03
C LEU A 67 -3.30 4.57 -13.38
N PRO A 68 -2.50 4.83 -14.43
CA PRO A 68 -3.05 5.01 -15.77
C PRO A 68 -3.85 3.75 -16.14
N LYS A 69 -4.96 3.98 -16.87
CA LYS A 69 -5.84 2.91 -17.35
C LYS A 69 -5.13 2.06 -18.38
#